data_AF-A0A5C8MD38-F1
#
_entry.id   AF-A0A5C8MD38-F1
#
_cell.length_a   1.000
_cell.length_b   1.000
_cell.length_c   1.000
_cell.angle_alpha   90.00
_cell.angle_beta   90.00
_cell.angle_gamma   90.00
#
_symmetry.space_group_name_H-M   'P 1'
#
loop_
_entity.id
_entity.type
_entity.pdbx_description
1 polymer ?
#
loop_
_entity_poly.entity_id
_entity_poly.type
_entity_poly.pdbx_seq_one_letter_code
_entity_poly.pdbx_strand_id
1 'polypeptide(L)'
;MDVVTWIGVELKGTTLYFQVVEKNQPKEPEKIGVRHLVAKKKAVITDMFVEEGQSLVSVNDHVTKGQLLVSGIIGKEGQTKLVPARGKIFGETWYKSTVVLPLHAKFGVLTGKYMEKHYIAMKNISIPIWGFQKPAFHYY
;
A
#
# COMPACT_ATOMS: atom_id res chain seq x y z
N MET A 1 -5.86 -5.43 -36.83
CA MET A 1 -5.24 -6.41 -37.75
C MET A 1 -4.09 -7.03 -36.99
N ASP A 2 -4.31 -8.22 -36.44
CA ASP A 2 -3.30 -8.91 -35.64
C ASP A 2 -2.19 -9.45 -36.56
N VAL A 3 -0.96 -9.06 -36.27
CA VAL A 3 0.21 -9.41 -37.08
C VAL A 3 0.86 -10.63 -36.42
N VAL A 4 0.85 -11.77 -37.11
CA VAL A 4 1.45 -13.01 -36.62
C VAL A 4 2.98 -12.89 -36.64
N THR A 5 3.65 -13.22 -35.52
CA THR A 5 5.12 -13.09 -35.42
C THR A 5 5.83 -14.32 -35.97
N TRP A 6 5.24 -15.50 -35.78
CA TRP A 6 5.80 -16.77 -36.25
C TRP A 6 4.71 -17.83 -36.36
N ILE A 7 4.82 -18.69 -37.38
CA ILE A 7 3.98 -19.89 -37.55
C ILE A 7 4.92 -21.09 -37.69
N GLY A 8 4.84 -22.00 -36.73
CA GLY A 8 5.45 -23.32 -36.82
C GLY A 8 4.49 -24.32 -37.43
N VAL A 9 4.97 -25.14 -38.37
CA VAL A 9 4.18 -26.23 -38.95
C VAL A 9 4.91 -27.55 -38.70
N GLU A 10 4.24 -28.49 -38.03
CA GLU A 10 4.75 -29.83 -37.78
C GLU A 10 3.80 -30.87 -38.40
N LEU A 11 4.33 -31.76 -39.25
CA LEU A 11 3.55 -32.87 -39.82
C LEU A 11 3.75 -34.13 -38.97
N LYS A 12 2.67 -34.68 -38.41
CA LYS A 12 2.67 -35.99 -37.74
C LYS A 12 1.77 -36.95 -38.52
N GLY A 13 2.39 -37.89 -39.25
CA GLY A 13 1.67 -38.77 -40.17
C GLY A 13 1.03 -37.98 -41.31
N THR A 14 -0.31 -37.94 -41.35
CA THR A 14 -1.11 -37.17 -42.32
C THR A 14 -1.70 -35.87 -41.74
N THR A 15 -1.42 -35.54 -40.48
CA THR A 15 -2.01 -34.39 -39.79
C THR A 15 -0.99 -33.25 -39.63
N LEU A 16 -1.36 -32.04 -40.04
CA LEU A 16 -0.57 -30.82 -39.87
C LEU A 16 -0.95 -30.11 -38.57
N TYR A 17 0.04 -29.82 -37.74
CA TYR A 17 -0.10 -29.03 -36.51
C TYR A 17 0.49 -27.64 -36.73
N PHE A 18 -0.30 -26.61 -36.44
CA PHE A 18 0.12 -25.21 -36.53
C PHE A 18 0.31 -24.62 -35.14
N GLN A 19 1.47 -24.04 -34.88
CA GLN A 19 1.75 -23.26 -33.67
C GLN A 19 1.83 -21.78 -34.05
N VAL A 20 0.83 -21.02 -33.61
CA VAL A 20 0.74 -19.58 -33.86
C VAL A 20 1.07 -18.84 -32.57
N VAL A 21 2.10 -17.99 -32.62
CA VAL A 21 2.41 -17.07 -31.52
C VAL A 21 2.03 -15.66 -31.94
N GLU A 22 1.03 -15.11 -31.26
CA GLU A 22 0.53 -13.76 -31.50
C GLU A 22 1.49 -12.70 -30.97
N LYS A 23 1.64 -11.60 -31.73
CA LYS A 23 2.42 -10.46 -31.28
C LYS A 23 1.62 -9.67 -30.25
N ASN A 24 2.02 -9.72 -28.99
CA ASN A 24 1.41 -8.84 -27.99
C ASN A 24 1.90 -7.41 -28.21
N GLN A 25 1.06 -6.57 -28.83
CA GLN A 25 1.40 -5.15 -29.02
C GLN A 25 1.31 -4.44 -27.67
N PRO A 26 2.37 -3.75 -27.21
CA PRO A 26 2.27 -2.95 -26.01
C PRO A 26 1.20 -1.87 -26.23
N LYS A 27 0.37 -1.64 -25.21
CA LYS A 27 -0.64 -0.59 -25.24
C LYS A 27 0.04 0.74 -25.56
N GLU A 28 -0.55 1.51 -26.48
CA GLU A 28 -0.07 2.85 -26.75
C GLU A 28 -0.04 3.66 -25.45
N PRO A 29 1.05 4.41 -25.19
CA PRO A 29 1.11 5.26 -24.01
C PRO A 29 -0.01 6.30 -24.08
N GLU A 30 -0.69 6.53 -22.95
CA GLU A 30 -1.74 7.54 -22.87
C GLU A 30 -1.18 8.91 -23.30
N LYS A 31 -1.94 9.61 -24.15
CA LYS A 31 -1.60 10.98 -24.56
C LYS A 31 -1.80 11.92 -23.37
N ILE A 32 -0.70 12.26 -22.72
CA ILE A 32 -0.66 13.18 -21.58
C ILE A 32 -0.72 14.62 -22.10
N GLY A 33 -1.78 15.36 -21.74
CA GLY A 33 -1.85 16.80 -22.02
C GLY A 33 -0.80 17.63 -21.26
N VAL A 34 -0.51 18.84 -21.77
CA VAL A 34 0.42 19.82 -21.18
C VAL A 34 0.09 20.03 -19.71
N ARG A 35 1.11 19.88 -18.85
CA ARG A 35 0.95 19.99 -17.40
C ARG A 35 2.26 20.31 -16.72
N HIS A 36 2.18 20.57 -15.43
CA HIS A 36 3.32 20.81 -14.54
C HIS A 36 3.41 19.70 -13.49
N LEU A 37 4.60 19.52 -12.90
CA LEU A 37 4.78 18.69 -11.71
C LEU A 37 4.85 19.57 -10.48
N VAL A 38 4.01 19.28 -9.49
CA VAL A 38 3.89 20.02 -8.23
C VAL A 38 4.06 19.11 -7.02
N ALA A 39 4.64 19.63 -5.94
CA ALA A 39 4.83 18.89 -4.71
C ALA A 39 3.49 18.65 -3.98
N LYS A 40 3.16 17.38 -3.71
CA LYS A 40 1.92 17.04 -2.96
C LYS A 40 2.03 17.31 -1.45
N LYS A 41 3.25 17.30 -0.92
CA LYS A 41 3.58 17.43 0.51
C LYS A 41 4.86 18.23 0.65
N LYS A 42 5.11 18.74 1.86
CA LYS A 42 6.45 19.25 2.21
C LYS A 42 7.43 18.09 2.25
N ALA A 43 8.62 18.26 1.69
CA ALA A 43 9.66 17.24 1.67
C ALA A 43 11.02 17.86 1.35
N VAL A 44 12.10 17.14 1.64
CA VAL A 44 13.42 17.42 1.09
C VAL A 44 13.65 16.48 -0.09
N ILE A 45 14.03 17.02 -1.25
CA ILE A 45 14.26 16.20 -2.46
C ILE A 45 15.51 15.37 -2.27
N THR A 46 15.43 14.06 -2.45
CA THR A 46 16.56 13.13 -2.31
C THR A 46 17.05 12.59 -3.65
N ASP A 47 16.14 12.43 -4.61
CA ASP A 47 16.48 11.97 -5.96
C ASP A 47 15.47 12.56 -6.96
N MET A 48 15.95 12.89 -8.16
CA MET A 48 15.13 13.46 -9.22
C MET A 48 15.57 12.98 -10.60
N PHE A 49 14.58 12.61 -11.41
CA PHE A 49 14.73 12.28 -12.82
C PHE A 49 13.62 12.95 -13.62
N VAL A 50 13.98 13.87 -14.52
CA VAL A 50 13.03 14.60 -15.37
C VAL A 50 13.17 14.09 -16.80
N GLU A 51 12.09 13.52 -17.34
CA GLU A 51 12.03 13.03 -18.72
C GLU A 51 11.68 14.16 -19.70
N GLU A 52 10.68 14.98 -19.35
CA GLU A 52 10.23 16.12 -20.13
C GLU A 52 9.87 17.30 -19.22
N GLY A 53 10.20 18.52 -19.64
CA GLY A 53 9.97 19.76 -18.88
C GLY A 53 11.26 20.40 -18.37
N GLN A 54 11.13 21.56 -17.74
CA GLN A 54 12.24 22.31 -17.16
C GLN A 54 12.18 22.22 -15.64
N SER A 55 13.24 21.68 -15.03
CA SER A 55 13.33 21.63 -13.56
C SER A 55 13.55 23.02 -12.97
N LEU A 56 12.85 23.32 -11.88
CA LEU A 56 13.00 24.54 -11.10
C LEU A 56 13.60 24.28 -9.71
N VAL A 57 13.83 23.01 -9.37
CA VAL A 57 14.37 22.54 -8.09
C VAL A 57 15.52 21.57 -8.33
N SER A 58 16.33 21.38 -7.29
CA SER A 58 17.50 20.49 -7.28
C SER A 58 17.41 19.46 -6.15
N VAL A 59 18.27 18.43 -6.24
CA VAL A 59 18.47 17.48 -5.13
C VAL A 59 18.94 18.25 -3.89
N ASN A 60 18.42 17.87 -2.73
CA ASN A 60 18.56 18.51 -1.42
C ASN A 60 17.75 19.80 -1.21
N ASP A 61 16.95 20.23 -2.17
CA ASP A 61 16.06 21.37 -1.96
C ASP A 61 14.89 20.98 -1.02
N HIS A 62 14.56 21.89 -0.11
CA HIS A 62 13.35 21.79 0.69
C HIS A 62 12.17 22.38 -0.08
N VAL A 63 11.13 21.57 -0.29
CA VAL A 63 9.92 21.96 -1.00
C VAL A 63 8.69 21.94 -0.11
N THR A 64 7.73 22.81 -0.41
CA THR A 64 6.45 22.92 0.28
C THR A 64 5.30 22.31 -0.53
N LYS A 65 4.18 21.99 0.13
CA LYS A 65 2.99 21.50 -0.56
C LYS A 65 2.48 22.55 -1.55
N GLY A 66 2.33 22.16 -2.82
CA GLY A 66 1.89 22.99 -3.93
C GLY A 66 3.02 23.65 -4.72
N GLN A 67 4.27 23.52 -4.29
CA GLN A 67 5.42 24.11 -4.98
C GLN A 67 5.63 23.48 -6.35
N LEU A 68 5.89 24.32 -7.35
CA LEU A 68 6.21 23.92 -8.71
C LEU A 68 7.61 23.30 -8.75
N LEU A 69 7.70 22.03 -9.17
CA LEU A 69 8.95 21.29 -9.26
C LEU A 69 9.50 21.28 -10.68
N VAL A 70 8.63 20.97 -11.65
CA VAL A 70 8.97 20.93 -13.08
C VAL A 70 7.93 21.69 -13.87
N SER A 71 8.41 22.68 -14.61
CA SER A 71 7.61 23.46 -15.54
C SER A 71 7.40 22.69 -16.84
N GLY A 72 6.16 22.72 -17.34
CA GLY A 72 5.80 22.27 -18.69
C GLY A 72 6.02 23.34 -19.75
N ILE A 73 6.48 24.53 -19.36
CA ILE A 73 6.91 25.60 -20.26
C ILE A 73 8.44 25.51 -20.31
N ILE A 74 8.97 25.15 -21.48
CA ILE A 74 10.41 25.05 -21.72
C ILE A 74 10.85 26.11 -22.73
N GLY A 75 12.08 26.59 -22.59
CA GLY A 75 12.69 27.56 -23.50
C GLY A 75 13.13 28.85 -22.81
N LYS A 76 13.65 29.79 -23.60
CA LYS A 76 14.07 31.12 -23.12
C LYS A 76 13.10 32.17 -23.62
N GLU A 77 13.10 33.34 -22.98
CA GLU A 77 12.23 34.47 -23.33
C GLU A 77 12.20 34.71 -24.84
N GLY A 78 10.98 34.72 -25.41
CA GLY A 78 10.73 34.85 -26.84
C GLY A 78 10.52 33.53 -27.60
N GLN A 79 10.95 32.38 -27.06
CA GLN A 79 10.74 31.06 -27.68
C GLN A 79 10.38 30.01 -26.61
N THR A 80 9.11 29.97 -26.22
CA THR A 80 8.57 29.00 -25.26
C THR A 80 7.80 27.89 -25.97
N LYS A 81 8.03 26.64 -25.56
CA LYS A 81 7.27 25.47 -25.99
C LYS A 81 6.52 24.87 -24.79
N LEU A 82 5.29 24.45 -25.05
CA LEU A 82 4.46 23.74 -24.08
C LEU A 82 4.66 22.23 -24.23
N VAL A 83 5.04 21.57 -23.15
CA VAL A 83 5.29 20.13 -23.09
C VAL A 83 4.58 19.51 -21.87
N PRO A 84 4.21 18.22 -21.94
CA PRO A 84 3.70 17.51 -20.78
C PRO A 84 4.86 17.20 -19.82
N ALA A 85 5.01 17.98 -18.74
CA ALA A 85 6.07 17.72 -17.76
C ALA A 85 5.94 16.29 -17.19
N ARG A 86 7.01 15.50 -17.32
CA ARG A 86 7.08 14.09 -16.92
C ARG A 86 8.40 13.82 -16.21
N GLY A 87 8.34 13.11 -15.09
CA GLY A 87 9.51 12.80 -14.28
C GLY A 87 9.13 12.13 -12.97
N LYS A 88 10.15 11.60 -12.29
CA LYS A 88 10.06 10.99 -10.96
C LYS A 88 10.90 11.82 -10.01
N ILE A 89 10.26 12.32 -8.94
CA ILE A 89 10.92 13.15 -7.93
C ILE A 89 10.61 12.52 -6.58
N PHE A 90 11.66 12.08 -5.90
CA PHE A 90 11.59 11.45 -4.59
C PHE A 90 11.99 12.47 -3.54
N GLY A 91 11.27 12.45 -2.41
CA GLY A 91 11.58 13.32 -1.30
C GLY A 91 11.17 12.72 0.02
N GLU A 92 11.94 13.05 1.05
CA GLU A 92 11.73 12.61 2.42
C GLU A 92 10.84 13.61 3.17
N THR A 93 9.83 13.10 3.87
CA THR A 93 8.96 13.90 4.72
C THR A 93 8.89 13.31 6.12
N TRP A 94 8.85 14.18 7.12
CA TRP A 94 8.69 13.80 8.51
C TRP A 94 7.21 13.72 8.88
N TYR A 95 6.77 12.57 9.39
CA TYR A 95 5.45 12.40 9.99
C TYR A 95 5.56 12.48 11.51
N LYS A 96 4.69 13.29 12.13
CA LYS A 96 4.48 13.24 13.58
C LYS A 96 3.24 12.40 13.83
N SER A 97 3.40 11.31 14.57
CA SER A 97 2.28 10.51 15.08
C SER A 97 1.95 10.98 16.50
N THR A 98 0.68 11.32 16.74
CA THR A 98 0.18 11.66 18.07
C THR A 98 -0.53 10.44 18.63
N VAL A 99 0.09 9.78 19.61
CA VAL A 99 -0.53 8.68 20.33
C VAL A 99 -1.20 9.26 21.57
N VAL A 100 -2.50 9.02 21.72
CA VAL A 100 -3.25 9.38 22.93
C VAL A 100 -3.29 8.15 23.82
N LEU A 101 -2.56 8.17 24.92
CA LEU A 101 -2.61 7.11 25.93
C LEU A 101 -3.77 7.39 26.89
N PRO A 102 -4.68 6.43 27.13
CA PRO A 102 -5.72 6.60 28.12
C PRO A 102 -5.11 6.67 29.53
N LEU A 103 -5.48 7.70 30.30
CA LEU A 103 -4.97 7.93 31.66
C LEU A 103 -5.34 6.80 32.64
N HIS A 104 -6.42 6.06 32.35
CA HIS A 104 -6.90 4.97 33.19
C HIS A 104 -6.94 3.68 32.40
N ALA A 105 -6.03 2.75 32.73
CA ALA A 105 -6.04 1.39 32.23
C ALA A 105 -6.73 0.48 33.26
N LYS A 106 -7.81 -0.20 32.87
CA LYS A 106 -8.45 -1.22 33.70
C LYS A 106 -7.75 -2.55 33.44
N PHE A 107 -7.12 -3.11 34.46
CA PHE A 107 -6.53 -4.45 34.41
C PHE A 107 -7.42 -5.44 35.16
N GLY A 108 -7.71 -6.58 34.55
CA GLY A 108 -8.31 -7.72 35.24
C GLY A 108 -7.23 -8.41 36.06
N VAL A 109 -7.32 -8.32 37.39
CA VAL A 109 -6.42 -9.03 38.31
C VAL A 109 -7.19 -10.16 39.00
N LEU A 110 -6.52 -11.28 39.26
CA LEU A 110 -7.11 -12.38 40.03
C LEU A 110 -7.45 -11.85 41.43
N THR A 111 -8.71 -11.95 41.82
CA THR A 111 -9.20 -11.40 43.10
C THR A 111 -8.77 -12.23 44.31
N GLY A 112 -8.17 -13.41 44.10
CA GLY A 112 -7.84 -14.38 45.16
C GLY A 112 -9.05 -15.04 45.81
N LYS A 113 -10.27 -14.66 45.43
CA LYS A 113 -11.50 -15.30 45.91
C LYS A 113 -11.69 -16.63 45.20
N TYR A 114 -11.79 -17.71 45.97
CA TYR A 114 -12.11 -19.04 45.49
C TYR A 114 -13.29 -19.59 46.26
N MET A 115 -13.97 -20.58 45.68
CA MET A 115 -15.07 -21.28 46.31
C MET A 115 -14.83 -22.76 46.13
N GLU A 116 -14.75 -23.47 47.25
CA GLU A 116 -14.51 -24.91 47.28
C GLU A 116 -15.85 -25.64 47.39
N LYS A 117 -16.04 -26.66 46.56
CA LYS A 117 -17.23 -27.51 46.57
C LYS A 117 -16.79 -28.96 46.75
N HIS A 118 -17.40 -29.65 47.71
CA HIS A 118 -17.11 -31.05 47.97
C HIS A 118 -18.24 -31.92 47.44
N TYR A 119 -17.85 -32.93 46.68
CA TYR A 119 -18.74 -33.92 46.08
C TYR A 119 -18.35 -35.30 46.57
N ILE A 120 -19.36 -36.12 46.86
CA ILE A 120 -19.16 -37.56 47.02
C ILE A 120 -19.61 -38.22 45.72
N ALA A 121 -18.72 -39.00 45.11
CA ALA A 121 -18.98 -39.74 43.89
C ALA A 121 -19.01 -41.25 44.16
N MET A 122 -20.04 -41.94 43.66
CA MET A 122 -20.13 -43.40 43.67
C MET A 122 -20.65 -43.92 42.33
N LYS A 123 -19.81 -44.71 41.65
CA LYS A 123 -20.01 -45.37 40.35
C LYS A 123 -20.48 -44.44 39.21
N ASN A 124 -21.74 -43.99 39.20
CA ASN A 124 -22.31 -43.09 38.18
C ASN A 124 -23.00 -41.85 38.76
N ILE A 125 -22.99 -41.66 40.09
CA ILE A 125 -23.71 -40.59 40.76
C ILE A 125 -22.72 -39.72 41.53
N SER A 126 -22.76 -38.41 41.31
CA SER A 126 -22.00 -37.40 42.04
C SER A 126 -22.98 -36.46 42.74
N ILE A 127 -22.95 -36.42 44.07
CA ILE A 127 -23.85 -35.61 44.88
C ILE A 127 -23.01 -34.55 45.62
N PRO A 128 -23.30 -33.25 45.45
CA PRO A 128 -22.68 -32.21 46.25
C PRO A 128 -23.10 -32.38 47.71
N ILE A 129 -22.13 -32.41 48.61
CA ILE A 129 -22.37 -32.46 50.06
C ILE A 129 -22.09 -31.13 50.75
N TRP A 130 -21.35 -30.23 50.09
CA TRP A 130 -20.98 -28.93 50.63
C TRP A 130 -20.73 -27.91 49.51
N GLY A 131 -20.92 -26.61 49.80
CA GLY A 131 -20.69 -25.54 48.81
C GLY A 131 -21.89 -25.29 47.88
N PHE A 132 -23.12 -25.38 48.40
CA PHE A 132 -24.37 -25.15 47.65
C PHE A 132 -24.64 -23.67 47.31
N GLN A 133 -23.84 -22.74 47.83
CA GLN A 133 -23.99 -21.32 47.55
C GLN A 133 -23.56 -20.97 46.12
N LYS A 134 -24.24 -20.00 45.52
CA LYS A 134 -23.86 -19.48 44.21
C LYS A 134 -22.56 -18.69 44.37
N PRO A 135 -21.57 -18.85 43.47
CA PRO A 135 -20.34 -18.05 43.54
C PRO A 135 -20.71 -16.57 43.52
N ALA A 136 -20.20 -15.81 44.49
CA ALA A 136 -20.41 -14.36 44.58
C ALA A 136 -19.48 -13.57 43.63
N PHE A 137 -18.70 -14.26 42.80
CA PHE A 137 -17.76 -13.67 41.85
C PHE A 137 -18.09 -14.11 40.42
N HIS A 138 -17.99 -13.15 39.50
CA HIS A 138 -18.24 -13.34 38.08
C HIS A 138 -17.01 -14.00 37.45
N TYR A 139 -17.20 -15.10 36.74
CA TYR A 139 -16.13 -15.69 35.91
C TYR A 139 -15.98 -14.81 34.66
N TYR A 140 -14.80 -14.24 34.48
CA TYR A 140 -14.32 -13.69 33.22
C TYR A 140 -12.97 -14.35 32.90
#